data_AF-A0A2W5TCA2-F1
#
_entry.id   AF-A0A2W5TCA2-F1
#
_cell.length_a   1.000
_cell.length_b   1.000
_cell.length_c   1.000
_cell.angle_alpha   90.00
_cell.angle_beta   90.00
_cell.angle_gamma   90.00
#
_symmetry.space_group_name_H-M   'P 1'
#
loop_
_entity.id
_entity.type
_entity.pdbx_description
1 polymer ?
#
loop_
_entity_poly.entity_id
_entity_poly.type
_entity_poly.pdbx_seq_one_letter_code
_entity_poly.pdbx_strand_id
1 'polypeptide(L)'
;MYPLKDEAQPEWKASVRPPANHCPRRFCFNFVADGGSFAQGLHDDLESALEKAVLVRGDHCKGTFGRCCRESHDEHHTDWYEPDEPALKAAGLPWFFFIPSSAKVVDEMKAEYLREATALWGHAE
;
A
#
# COMPACT_ATOMS: atom_id res chain seq x y z
N MET A 1 12.14 11.07 2.93
CA MET A 1 11.14 10.62 3.91
C MET A 1 10.12 11.75 4.05
N TYR A 2 8.86 11.51 3.69
CA TYR A 2 7.83 12.55 3.57
C TYR A 2 6.72 12.30 4.59
N PRO A 3 6.34 13.29 5.41
CA PRO A 3 5.17 13.16 6.27
C PRO A 3 3.93 12.98 5.39
N LEU A 4 3.07 12.02 5.74
CA LEU A 4 1.77 11.89 5.10
C LEU A 4 0.94 13.14 5.45
N LYS A 5 0.17 13.66 4.49
CA LYS A 5 -0.74 14.78 4.78
C LYS A 5 -1.78 14.35 5.83
N ASP A 6 -2.09 15.23 6.79
CA ASP A 6 -3.11 15.08 7.84
C ASP A 6 -4.56 15.10 7.30
N GLU A 7 -4.81 14.41 6.21
CA GLU A 7 -6.17 14.20 5.70
C GLU A 7 -6.80 13.02 6.45
N ALA A 8 -8.07 13.17 6.88
CA ALA A 8 -8.80 12.04 7.45
C ALA A 8 -8.95 10.94 6.39
N GLN A 9 -8.69 9.67 6.77
CA GLN A 9 -8.88 8.57 5.83
C GLN A 9 -10.36 8.45 5.45
N PRO A 10 -10.68 8.29 4.16
CA PRO A 10 -12.04 7.98 3.77
C PRO A 10 -12.45 6.60 4.30
N GLU A 11 -13.73 6.43 4.56
CA GLU A 11 -14.29 5.11 4.80
C GLU A 11 -14.23 4.29 3.51
N TRP A 12 -13.47 3.19 3.51
CA TRP A 12 -13.35 2.31 2.36
C TRP A 12 -14.54 1.35 2.29
N LYS A 13 -15.23 1.34 1.14
CA LYS A 13 -16.36 0.44 0.86
C LYS A 13 -15.97 -0.49 -0.27
N ALA A 14 -16.04 -1.81 -0.06
CA ALA A 14 -15.62 -2.81 -1.05
C ALA A 14 -16.31 -2.61 -2.42
N SER A 15 -17.56 -2.16 -2.42
CA SER A 15 -18.35 -1.90 -3.63
C SER A 15 -17.93 -0.66 -4.41
N VAL A 16 -17.01 0.17 -3.89
CA VAL A 16 -16.52 1.39 -4.51
C VAL A 16 -15.04 1.24 -4.79
N ARG A 17 -14.66 1.27 -6.07
CA ARG A 17 -13.25 1.20 -6.48
C ARG A 17 -12.50 2.41 -5.93
N PRO A 18 -11.38 2.21 -5.19
CA PRO A 18 -10.65 3.33 -4.62
C PRO A 18 -9.88 4.11 -5.70
N PRO A 19 -9.65 5.42 -5.52
CA PRO A 19 -8.82 6.20 -6.44
C PRO A 19 -7.39 5.65 -6.49
N ALA A 20 -6.84 5.49 -7.70
CA ALA A 20 -5.48 4.99 -7.90
C ALA A 20 -4.42 5.88 -7.22
N ASN A 21 -4.69 7.18 -7.14
CA ASN A 21 -3.82 8.22 -6.60
C ASN A 21 -4.07 8.56 -5.12
N HIS A 22 -4.69 7.65 -4.35
CA HIS A 22 -4.85 7.82 -2.91
C HIS A 22 -3.96 6.86 -2.13
N CYS A 23 -3.27 7.37 -1.10
CA CYS A 23 -2.45 6.56 -0.21
C CYS A 23 -3.33 5.57 0.59
N PRO A 24 -3.09 4.25 0.48
CA PRO A 24 -3.84 3.24 1.22
C PRO A 24 -3.47 3.18 2.71
N ARG A 25 -2.45 3.94 3.14
CA ARG A 25 -1.97 4.01 4.53
C ARG A 25 -1.84 2.62 5.15
N ARG A 26 -2.57 2.31 6.22
CA ARG A 26 -2.52 1.01 6.95
C ARG A 26 -2.77 -0.23 6.10
N PHE A 27 -3.26 -0.09 4.87
CA PHE A 27 -3.42 -1.21 3.94
C PHE A 27 -2.20 -1.39 3.01
N CYS A 28 -1.14 -0.62 3.21
CA CYS A 28 0.16 -0.74 2.54
C CYS A 28 1.17 -1.38 3.50
N PHE A 29 1.93 -2.36 3.02
CA PHE A 29 3.01 -2.98 3.78
C PHE A 29 4.10 -1.98 4.23
N ASN A 30 4.25 -0.88 3.49
CA ASN A 30 5.18 0.22 3.79
C ASN A 30 4.64 1.24 4.81
N PHE A 31 3.44 1.05 5.36
CA PHE A 31 2.91 1.96 6.36
C PHE A 31 3.38 1.58 7.78
N VAL A 32 3.73 2.61 8.55
CA VAL A 32 4.06 2.49 9.96
C VAL A 32 3.16 3.46 10.71
N ALA A 33 2.27 2.93 11.55
CA ALA A 33 1.39 3.73 12.40
C ALA A 33 2.19 4.46 13.49
N ASP A 34 1.60 5.52 14.05
CA ASP A 34 2.14 6.17 15.25
C ASP A 34 2.41 5.15 16.37
N GLY A 35 3.57 5.28 17.02
CA GLY A 35 4.05 4.34 18.02
C GLY A 35 4.67 3.05 17.47
N GLY A 36 4.64 2.84 16.15
CA GLY A 36 5.40 1.79 15.49
C GLY A 36 6.90 2.02 15.53
N SER A 37 7.69 1.04 15.09
CA SER A 37 9.15 1.15 15.02
C SER A 37 9.64 0.69 13.65
N PHE A 38 10.62 1.38 13.09
CA PHE A 38 11.23 0.99 11.82
C PHE A 38 12.72 1.36 11.78
N ALA A 39 13.51 0.53 11.10
CA ALA A 39 14.92 0.78 10.87
C ALA A 39 15.13 1.31 9.45
N GLN A 40 15.82 2.44 9.33
CA GLN A 40 16.05 3.06 8.03
C GLN A 40 17.29 2.50 7.34
N GLY A 41 17.12 2.11 6.07
CA GLY A 41 18.21 1.67 5.21
C GLY A 41 18.20 0.18 4.94
N LEU A 42 19.31 -0.33 4.39
CA LEU A 42 19.55 -1.74 4.21
C LEU A 42 20.38 -2.24 5.39
N HIS A 43 20.02 -3.41 5.90
CA HIS A 43 20.67 -4.06 7.04
C HIS A 43 21.07 -5.48 6.63
N ASP A 44 22.19 -5.96 7.15
CA ASP A 44 22.73 -7.28 6.79
C ASP A 44 21.84 -8.43 7.33
N ASP A 45 21.17 -8.19 8.45
CA ASP A 45 20.27 -9.14 9.10
C ASP A 45 19.16 -8.43 9.91
N LEU A 46 18.24 -9.23 10.43
CA LEU A 46 17.11 -8.76 11.24
C LEU A 46 17.55 -8.16 12.58
N GLU A 47 18.59 -8.68 13.22
CA GLU A 47 19.06 -8.22 14.53
C GLU A 47 19.61 -6.79 14.42
N SER A 48 20.49 -6.55 13.46
CA SER A 48 21.04 -5.24 13.10
C SER A 48 19.96 -4.24 12.70
N ALA A 49 18.87 -4.70 12.07
CA ALA A 49 17.71 -3.84 11.80
C ALA A 49 16.98 -3.48 13.10
N LEU A 50 16.67 -4.45 13.96
CA LEU A 50 15.94 -4.22 15.21
C LEU A 50 16.70 -3.28 16.17
N GLU A 51 18.02 -3.41 16.28
CA GLU A 51 18.86 -2.50 17.10
C GLU A 51 18.81 -1.04 16.62
N LYS A 52 18.62 -0.84 15.31
CA LYS A 52 18.57 0.48 14.67
C LYS A 52 17.13 0.97 14.47
N ALA A 53 16.14 0.21 14.90
CA ALA A 53 14.74 0.59 14.77
C ALA A 53 14.45 1.81 15.66
N VAL A 54 13.91 2.85 15.06
CA VAL A 54 13.51 4.08 15.75
C VAL A 54 12.01 4.11 15.92
N LEU A 55 11.55 4.60 17.07
CA LEU A 55 10.14 4.86 17.31
C LEU A 55 9.65 5.93 16.35
N VAL A 56 8.56 5.64 15.65
CA VAL A 56 7.91 6.57 14.75
C VAL A 56 6.92 7.44 15.55
N ARG A 57 6.96 8.74 15.27
CA ARG A 57 6.00 9.74 15.79
C ARG A 57 5.10 10.17 14.64
N GLY A 58 3.79 9.96 14.79
CA GLY A 58 2.80 10.15 13.74
C GLY A 58 2.79 9.01 12.71
N ASP A 59 1.83 9.05 11.80
CA ASP A 59 1.72 8.09 10.71
C ASP A 59 2.83 8.30 9.67
N HIS A 60 3.39 7.20 9.17
CA HIS A 60 4.61 7.26 8.37
C HIS A 60 4.65 6.22 7.24
N CYS A 61 5.38 6.54 6.18
CA CYS A 61 5.72 5.59 5.12
C CYS A 61 7.20 5.22 5.21
N LYS A 62 7.52 3.93 5.45
CA LYS A 62 8.90 3.42 5.47
C LYS A 62 9.49 3.20 4.08
N GLY A 63 8.80 3.56 3.00
CA GLY A 63 9.32 3.48 1.63
C GLY A 63 10.63 4.26 1.50
N THR A 64 11.72 3.55 1.22
CA THR A 64 13.09 4.12 1.19
C THR A 64 13.51 4.58 -0.21
N PHE A 65 12.84 4.10 -1.26
CA PHE A 65 13.19 4.37 -2.66
C PHE A 65 12.06 5.10 -3.39
N GLY A 66 12.39 6.21 -4.05
CA GLY A 66 11.44 6.96 -4.88
C GLY A 66 10.37 7.73 -4.10
N ARG A 67 9.41 8.32 -4.83
CA ARG A 67 8.17 8.89 -4.28
C ARG A 67 7.04 7.89 -4.54
N CYS A 68 6.13 7.71 -3.58
CA CYS A 68 5.02 6.78 -3.80
C CYS A 68 4.26 7.12 -5.10
N CYS A 69 4.10 6.16 -6.01
CA CYS A 69 3.38 6.36 -7.28
C CYS A 69 1.95 6.85 -7.10
N ARG A 70 1.35 6.64 -5.94
CA ARG A 70 0.00 7.13 -5.65
C ARG A 70 -0.01 8.62 -5.35
N GLU A 71 1.08 9.13 -4.80
CA GLU A 71 1.28 10.57 -4.60
C GLU A 71 1.98 11.24 -5.79
N SER A 72 2.59 10.44 -6.67
CA SER A 72 3.24 10.89 -7.89
C SER A 72 2.28 10.80 -9.07
N HIS A 73 2.07 11.90 -9.81
CA HIS A 73 1.34 11.87 -11.08
C HIS A 73 2.18 11.33 -12.25
N ASP A 74 3.37 10.77 -11.97
CA ASP A 74 4.32 10.29 -12.97
C ASP A 74 4.13 8.78 -13.25
N GLU A 75 3.68 8.46 -14.45
CA GLU A 75 3.45 7.09 -14.93
C GLU A 75 4.75 6.28 -15.10
N HIS A 76 5.92 6.93 -15.16
CA HIS A 76 7.22 6.27 -15.23
C HIS A 76 7.74 5.80 -13.87
N HIS A 77 7.03 6.12 -12.78
CA HIS A 77 7.46 5.73 -11.46
C HIS A 77 7.24 4.22 -11.23
N THR A 78 8.30 3.56 -10.77
CA THR A 78 8.40 2.10 -10.65
C THR A 78 8.10 1.59 -9.24
N ASP A 79 7.51 2.42 -8.38
CA ASP A 79 7.16 2.02 -7.02
C ASP A 79 5.82 1.28 -7.00
N TRP A 80 5.76 0.18 -6.25
CA TRP A 80 4.66 -0.77 -6.29
C TRP A 80 3.87 -0.70 -5.00
N TYR A 81 2.55 -0.85 -5.12
CA TYR A 81 1.73 -1.07 -3.95
C TYR A 81 1.91 -2.52 -3.49
N GLU A 82 2.41 -2.67 -2.26
CA GLU A 82 2.46 -3.96 -1.57
C GLU A 82 1.30 -4.01 -0.57
N PRO A 83 0.28 -4.85 -0.79
CA PRO A 83 -0.88 -4.92 0.10
C PRO A 83 -0.51 -5.51 1.46
N ASP A 84 -1.02 -4.88 2.52
CA ASP A 84 -1.14 -5.51 3.84
C ASP A 84 -2.41 -6.38 3.84
N GLU A 85 -2.26 -7.63 3.39
CA GLU A 85 -3.37 -8.58 3.31
C GLU A 85 -4.08 -8.81 4.66
N PRO A 86 -3.37 -8.94 5.80
CA PRO A 86 -4.01 -8.97 7.11
C PRO A 86 -4.92 -7.77 7.37
N ALA A 87 -4.45 -6.55 7.08
CA ALA A 87 -5.25 -5.34 7.28
C ALA A 87 -6.48 -5.30 6.36
N LEU A 88 -6.32 -5.68 5.08
CA LEU A 88 -7.43 -5.77 4.13
C LEU A 88 -8.48 -6.77 4.60
N LYS A 89 -8.05 -7.97 4.99
CA LYS A 89 -8.92 -9.03 5.51
C LYS A 89 -9.67 -8.58 6.77
N ALA A 90 -8.97 -7.94 7.71
CA ALA A 90 -9.58 -7.41 8.93
C ALA A 90 -10.64 -6.33 8.64
N ALA A 91 -10.47 -5.57 7.55
CA ALA A 91 -11.43 -4.57 7.09
C ALA A 91 -12.53 -5.13 6.15
N GLY A 92 -12.51 -6.43 5.84
CA GLY A 92 -13.45 -7.03 4.88
C GLY A 92 -13.27 -6.54 3.44
N LEU A 93 -12.06 -6.10 3.08
CA LEU A 93 -11.71 -5.64 1.75
C LEU A 93 -11.04 -6.78 0.94
N PRO A 94 -11.26 -6.85 -0.38
CA PRO A 94 -10.60 -7.84 -1.23
C PRO A 94 -9.08 -7.59 -1.30
N TRP A 95 -8.31 -8.65 -1.56
CA TRP A 95 -6.84 -8.58 -1.65
C TRP A 95 -6.36 -7.58 -2.70
N PHE A 96 -7.12 -7.41 -3.77
CA PHE A 96 -6.82 -6.50 -4.87
C PHE A 96 -7.37 -5.08 -4.68
N PHE A 97 -7.99 -4.76 -3.54
CA PHE A 97 -8.83 -3.56 -3.39
C PHE A 97 -8.15 -2.27 -3.86
N PHE A 98 -6.88 -2.06 -3.49
CA PHE A 98 -6.15 -0.87 -3.90
C PHE A 98 -5.38 -1.02 -5.22
N ILE A 99 -5.28 -2.21 -5.81
CA ILE A 99 -4.51 -2.40 -7.05
C ILE A 99 -5.20 -1.65 -8.19
N PRO A 100 -4.54 -0.65 -8.81
CA PRO A 100 -5.23 0.26 -9.72
C PRO A 100 -5.54 -0.39 -11.06
N SER A 101 -4.72 -1.34 -11.52
CA SER A 101 -4.98 -2.05 -12.77
C SER A 101 -4.34 -3.44 -12.83
N SER A 102 -4.85 -4.27 -13.74
CA SER A 102 -4.33 -5.61 -14.05
C SER A 102 -2.87 -5.59 -14.51
N ALA A 103 -2.41 -4.50 -15.11
CA ALA A 103 -1.01 -4.30 -15.50
C ALA A 103 -0.06 -4.22 -14.29
N LYS A 104 -0.59 -3.95 -13.09
CA LYS A 104 0.18 -3.92 -11.83
C LYS A 104 0.09 -5.23 -11.04
N VAL A 105 -0.57 -6.25 -11.58
CA VAL A 105 -0.68 -7.60 -11.00
C VAL A 105 0.33 -8.51 -11.70
N VAL A 106 0.96 -9.40 -10.94
CA VAL A 106 1.83 -10.45 -11.50
C VAL A 106 1.02 -11.40 -12.40
N ASP A 107 1.64 -11.93 -13.45
CA ASP A 107 0.93 -12.67 -14.52
C ASP A 107 0.08 -13.83 -13.98
N GLU A 108 0.56 -14.51 -12.95
CA GLU A 108 -0.10 -15.65 -12.31
C GLU A 108 -1.43 -15.27 -11.65
N MET A 109 -1.55 -14.04 -11.15
CA MET A 109 -2.73 -13.54 -10.45
C MET A 109 -3.65 -12.70 -11.33
N LYS A 110 -3.24 -12.37 -12.56
CA LYS A 110 -4.04 -11.51 -13.47
C LYS A 110 -5.42 -12.07 -13.76
N ALA A 111 -5.53 -13.38 -14.01
CA ALA A 111 -6.81 -14.02 -14.30
C ALA A 111 -7.78 -13.95 -13.11
N GLU A 112 -7.27 -14.16 -11.89
CA GLU A 112 -8.03 -14.05 -10.65
C GLU A 112 -8.48 -12.61 -10.41
N TYR A 113 -7.56 -11.64 -10.53
CA TYR A 113 -7.87 -10.22 -10.46
C TYR A 113 -8.98 -9.82 -11.42
N LEU A 114 -8.85 -10.14 -12.72
CA LEU A 114 -9.83 -9.75 -13.73
C LEU A 114 -11.21 -10.30 -13.42
N ARG A 115 -11.29 -11.58 -13.01
CA ARG A 115 -12.55 -12.24 -12.65
C ARG A 115 -13.20 -11.56 -11.45
N GLU A 116 -12.46 -11.36 -10.37
CA GLU A 116 -13.00 -10.87 -9.10
C GLU A 116 -13.28 -9.37 -9.11
N ALA A 117 -12.39 -8.56 -9.71
CA ALA A 117 -12.61 -7.14 -9.89
C ALA A 117 -13.79 -6.87 -10.83
N THR A 118 -13.94 -7.64 -11.92
CA THR A 118 -15.12 -7.51 -12.80
C THR A 118 -16.41 -7.91 -12.07
N ALA A 119 -16.38 -8.98 -11.27
CA ALA A 119 -17.55 -9.38 -10.48
C ALA A 119 -17.95 -8.32 -9.44
N LEU A 120 -16.97 -7.63 -8.85
CA LEU A 120 -17.20 -6.64 -7.80
C LEU A 120 -17.56 -5.24 -8.33
N TRP A 121 -16.92 -4.79 -9.41
CA TRP A 121 -17.01 -3.42 -9.93
C TRP A 121 -17.57 -3.33 -11.36
N GLY A 122 -17.92 -4.45 -11.99
CA GLY A 122 -18.47 -4.54 -13.34
C GLY A 122 -17.45 -4.38 -14.47
N HIS A 123 -16.19 -4.06 -14.14
CA HIS A 123 -15.08 -3.95 -15.08
C HIS A 123 -13.76 -4.15 -14.34
N ALA A 124 -12.76 -4.64 -15.06
CA ALA A 124 -11.38 -4.68 -14.61
C ALA A 124 -10.53 -4.04 -15.71
N GLU A 125 -9.81 -2.98 -15.34
CA GLU A 125 -8.74 -2.37 -16.15
C GLU A 125 -7.41 -2.94 -15.68
#